data_AF-A0A2V8A427-F1
#
_entry.id   AF-A0A2V8A427-F1
#
_cell.length_a   1.000
_cell.length_b   1.000
_cell.length_c   1.000
_cell.angle_alpha   90.00
_cell.angle_beta   90.00
_cell.angle_gamma   90.00
#
_symmetry.space_group_name_H-M   'P 1'
#
loop_
_entity.id
_entity.type
_entity.pdbx_description
1 polymer ?
#
loop_
_entity_poly.entity_id
_entity_poly.type
_entity_poly.pdbx_seq_one_letter_code
_entity_poly.pdbx_strand_id
1 'polypeptide(L)'
;MATSKFLRRILIAAALVAIGGMAIVAAQSASNAAGDPLLQEVRALRADVNHAASTGIRVQLLIARLQSQEQRINVLSGQLTDLRRQLTTQRSGRADMASQLNQCEQTLAAPAVANDHLASLQNECRALARTIRQADQEQQQLEAQETEVVNQLATEQSRWVDFNSRLDEIERQLTIR
;
A
#
# COMPACT_ATOMS: atom_id res chain seq x y z
N MET A 1 -100.59 5.50 -0.13
CA MET A 1 -99.62 6.58 -0.49
C MET A 1 -98.41 6.71 0.45
N ALA A 2 -98.29 5.92 1.54
CA ALA A 2 -97.16 5.99 2.48
C ALA A 2 -95.98 5.06 2.11
N THR A 3 -96.23 3.98 1.36
CA THR A 3 -95.24 2.95 1.00
C THR A 3 -94.22 3.41 -0.04
N SER A 4 -94.60 4.27 -1.00
CA SER A 4 -93.69 4.77 -2.05
C SER A 4 -92.65 5.78 -1.52
N LYS A 5 -92.98 6.53 -0.47
CA LYS A 5 -92.08 7.50 0.16
C LYS A 5 -90.99 6.82 0.99
N PHE A 6 -91.29 5.64 1.54
CA PHE A 6 -90.35 4.86 2.33
C PHE A 6 -89.31 4.15 1.43
N LEU A 7 -89.77 3.55 0.33
CA LEU A 7 -88.89 2.92 -0.67
C LEU A 7 -87.90 3.92 -1.28
N ARG A 8 -88.36 5.14 -1.60
CA ARG A 8 -87.52 6.19 -2.19
C ARG A 8 -86.45 6.69 -1.21
N ARG A 9 -86.74 6.72 0.09
CA ARG A 9 -85.75 7.10 1.13
C ARG A 9 -84.67 6.03 1.30
N ILE A 10 -85.03 4.76 1.24
CA ILE A 10 -84.08 3.64 1.31
C ILE A 10 -83.15 3.64 0.09
N LEU A 11 -83.69 3.88 -1.12
CA LEU A 11 -82.88 3.97 -2.34
C LEU A 11 -81.90 5.15 -2.32
N ILE A 12 -82.31 6.31 -1.80
CA ILE A 12 -81.43 7.48 -1.66
C ILE A 12 -80.34 7.22 -0.61
N ALA A 13 -80.67 6.57 0.50
CA ALA A 13 -79.69 6.19 1.52
C ALA A 13 -78.67 5.16 0.99
N ALA A 14 -79.12 4.17 0.22
CA ALA A 14 -78.24 3.19 -0.40
C ALA A 14 -77.30 3.81 -1.46
N ALA A 15 -77.80 4.77 -2.25
CA ALA A 15 -76.98 5.50 -3.22
C ALA A 15 -75.91 6.38 -2.56
N LEU A 16 -76.23 7.02 -1.43
CA LEU A 16 -75.27 7.83 -0.67
C LEU A 16 -74.17 6.98 -0.02
N VAL A 17 -74.49 5.78 0.47
CA VAL A 17 -73.50 4.84 1.02
C VAL A 17 -72.58 4.28 -0.08
N ALA A 18 -73.12 3.99 -1.27
CA ALA A 18 -72.32 3.50 -2.40
C ALA A 18 -71.29 4.55 -2.91
N ILE A 19 -71.68 5.83 -2.93
CA ILE A 19 -70.78 6.94 -3.33
C ILE A 19 -69.74 7.23 -2.25
N GLY A 20 -70.14 7.17 -0.96
CA GLY A 20 -69.21 7.34 0.17
C GLY A 20 -68.15 6.22 0.25
N GLY A 21 -68.52 4.98 -0.07
CA GLY A 21 -67.59 3.84 -0.07
C GLY A 21 -66.50 3.92 -1.15
N MET A 22 -66.81 4.41 -2.35
CA MET A 22 -65.83 4.54 -3.44
C MET A 22 -64.76 5.60 -3.17
N ALA A 23 -65.12 6.71 -2.50
CA ALA A 23 -64.16 7.76 -2.13
C ALA A 23 -63.13 7.26 -1.10
N ILE A 24 -63.55 6.39 -0.17
CA ILE A 24 -62.67 5.82 0.86
C ILE A 24 -61.69 4.81 0.24
N VAL A 25 -62.16 3.96 -0.69
CA VAL A 25 -61.31 2.99 -1.40
C VAL A 25 -60.29 3.69 -2.31
N ALA A 26 -60.68 4.77 -3.00
CA ALA A 26 -59.77 5.57 -3.81
C ALA A 26 -58.72 6.30 -2.96
N ALA A 27 -59.11 6.83 -1.80
CA ALA A 27 -58.19 7.48 -0.85
C ALA A 27 -57.20 6.48 -0.22
N GLN A 28 -57.65 5.26 0.13
CA GLN A 28 -56.77 4.19 0.62
C GLN A 28 -55.79 3.68 -0.44
N SER A 29 -56.20 3.66 -1.71
CA SER A 29 -55.33 3.26 -2.82
C SER A 29 -54.29 4.33 -3.12
N ALA A 30 -54.65 5.61 -3.03
CA ALA A 30 -53.75 6.74 -3.20
C ALA A 30 -52.74 6.88 -2.05
N SER A 31 -53.12 6.58 -0.80
CA SER A 31 -52.20 6.58 0.34
C SER A 31 -51.18 5.44 0.27
N ASN A 32 -51.57 4.27 -0.25
CA ASN A 32 -50.66 3.15 -0.47
C ASN A 32 -49.69 3.41 -1.63
N ALA A 33 -50.15 4.09 -2.68
CA ALA A 33 -49.32 4.49 -3.82
C ALA A 33 -48.35 5.65 -3.51
N ALA A 34 -48.60 6.46 -2.48
CA ALA A 34 -47.70 7.53 -2.05
C ALA A 34 -46.61 7.07 -1.05
N GLY A 35 -46.84 5.96 -0.33
CA GLY A 35 -45.85 5.37 0.58
C GLY A 35 -44.72 4.60 -0.12
N ASP A 36 -45.03 3.97 -1.26
CA ASP A 36 -44.08 3.14 -2.02
C ASP A 36 -42.93 3.94 -2.69
N PRO A 37 -43.17 5.12 -3.33
CA PRO A 37 -42.11 5.95 -3.91
C PRO A 37 -41.15 6.51 -2.86
N LEU A 38 -41.66 6.95 -1.70
CA LEU A 38 -40.82 7.48 -0.61
C LEU A 38 -39.96 6.38 0.03
N LEU A 39 -40.49 5.17 0.16
CA LEU A 39 -39.70 4.00 0.60
C LEU A 39 -38.62 3.63 -0.42
N GLN A 40 -38.90 3.76 -1.72
CA GLN A 40 -37.92 3.55 -2.78
C GLN A 40 -36.80 4.61 -2.73
N GLU A 41 -37.14 5.88 -2.50
CA GLU A 41 -36.19 6.97 -2.35
C GLU A 41 -35.33 6.83 -1.08
N VAL A 42 -35.90 6.41 0.05
CA VAL A 42 -35.13 6.11 1.27
C VAL A 42 -34.21 4.91 1.10
N ARG A 43 -34.63 3.87 0.36
CA ARG A 43 -33.76 2.73 0.03
C ARG A 43 -32.62 3.17 -0.89
N ALA A 44 -32.89 4.03 -1.88
CA ALA A 44 -31.87 4.59 -2.75
C ALA A 44 -30.88 5.45 -1.96
N LEU A 45 -31.36 6.33 -1.09
CA LEU A 45 -30.53 7.15 -0.20
C LEU A 45 -29.69 6.29 0.75
N ARG A 46 -30.27 5.22 1.33
CA ARG A 46 -29.53 4.26 2.16
C ARG A 46 -28.47 3.54 1.34
N ALA A 47 -28.77 3.16 0.10
CA ALA A 47 -27.79 2.56 -0.79
C ALA A 47 -26.65 3.54 -1.10
N ASP A 48 -26.96 4.81 -1.38
CA ASP A 48 -25.97 5.86 -1.64
C ASP A 48 -25.12 6.18 -0.41
N VAL A 49 -25.72 6.24 0.79
CA VAL A 49 -24.99 6.44 2.05
C VAL A 49 -24.08 5.25 2.36
N ASN A 50 -24.60 4.02 2.22
CA ASN A 50 -23.79 2.81 2.41
C ASN A 50 -22.65 2.74 1.39
N HIS A 51 -22.93 3.13 0.13
CA HIS A 51 -21.93 3.20 -0.93
C HIS A 51 -20.85 4.24 -0.59
N ALA A 52 -21.24 5.48 -0.24
CA ALA A 52 -20.33 6.55 0.14
C ALA A 52 -19.49 6.20 1.38
N ALA A 53 -20.09 5.59 2.41
CA ALA A 53 -19.39 5.11 3.59
C ALA A 53 -18.37 4.00 3.24
N SER A 54 -18.76 3.06 2.37
CA SER A 54 -17.87 1.99 1.92
C SER A 54 -16.69 2.53 1.10
N THR A 55 -16.92 3.53 0.25
CA THR A 55 -15.87 4.21 -0.51
C THR A 55 -14.95 5.00 0.42
N GLY A 56 -15.48 5.71 1.41
CA GLY A 56 -14.69 6.44 2.41
C GLY A 56 -13.74 5.52 3.19
N ILE A 57 -14.23 4.37 3.64
CA ILE A 57 -13.42 3.36 4.34
C ILE A 57 -12.33 2.80 3.41
N ARG A 58 -12.66 2.51 2.14
CA ARG A 58 -11.68 2.04 1.14
C ARG A 58 -10.57 3.06 0.92
N VAL A 59 -10.91 4.35 0.77
CA VAL A 59 -9.94 5.43 0.61
C VAL A 59 -9.03 5.57 1.84
N GLN A 60 -9.61 5.53 3.05
CA GLN A 60 -8.81 5.58 4.29
C GLN A 60 -7.81 4.42 4.39
N LEU A 61 -8.23 3.21 4.01
CA LEU A 61 -7.34 2.04 3.96
C LEU A 61 -6.21 2.21 2.94
N LEU A 62 -6.51 2.80 1.77
CA LEU A 62 -5.50 3.07 0.74
C LEU A 62 -4.47 4.09 1.23
N ILE A 63 -4.91 5.16 1.88
CA ILE A 63 -4.00 6.17 2.48
C ILE A 63 -3.11 5.54 3.53
N ALA A 64 -3.67 4.75 4.46
CA ALA A 64 -2.88 4.06 5.48
C ALA A 64 -1.83 3.12 4.85
N ARG A 65 -2.22 2.41 3.78
CA ARG A 65 -1.31 1.51 3.05
C ARG A 65 -0.24 2.27 2.27
N LEU A 66 -0.55 3.45 1.74
CA LEU A 66 0.40 4.32 1.05
C LEU A 66 1.44 4.85 2.05
N GLN A 67 1.00 5.37 3.20
CA GLN A 67 1.89 5.86 4.25
C GLN A 67 2.85 4.76 4.75
N SER A 68 2.34 3.54 4.93
CA SER A 68 3.18 2.40 5.32
C SER A 68 4.21 2.02 4.25
N GLN A 69 3.85 2.09 2.97
CA GLN A 69 4.78 1.81 1.86
C GLN A 69 5.84 2.91 1.74
N GLU A 70 5.45 4.18 1.83
CA GLU A 70 6.38 5.31 1.81
C GLU A 70 7.41 5.22 2.94
N GLN A 71 6.96 4.89 4.15
CA GLN A 71 7.86 4.65 5.28
C GLN A 71 8.85 3.51 5.00
N ARG A 72 8.38 2.38 4.44
CA ARG A 72 9.26 1.24 4.09
C ARG A 72 10.28 1.62 3.01
N ILE A 73 9.87 2.31 1.95
CA ILE A 73 10.76 2.78 0.89
C ILE A 73 11.82 3.73 1.45
N ASN A 74 11.43 4.66 2.32
CA ASN A 74 12.37 5.59 2.96
C ASN A 74 13.41 4.86 3.82
N VAL A 75 12.98 3.86 4.61
CA VAL A 75 13.90 3.03 5.41
C VAL A 75 14.87 2.26 4.51
N LEU A 76 14.36 1.55 3.48
CA LEU A 76 15.20 0.78 2.56
C LEU A 76 16.18 1.66 1.80
N SER A 77 15.76 2.86 1.38
CA SER A 77 16.61 3.83 0.68
C SER A 77 17.72 4.36 1.59
N GLY A 78 17.41 4.62 2.86
CA GLY A 78 18.40 4.98 3.87
C GLY A 78 19.42 3.87 4.09
N GLN A 79 18.96 2.64 4.30
CA GLN A 79 19.81 1.46 4.45
C GLN A 79 20.73 1.25 3.23
N LEU A 80 20.21 1.38 2.02
CA LEU A 80 20.98 1.27 0.78
C LEU A 80 22.07 2.33 0.69
N THR A 81 21.76 3.57 1.06
CA THR A 81 22.72 4.68 1.08
C THR A 81 23.84 4.42 2.07
N ASP A 82 23.50 3.95 3.28
CA ASP A 82 24.49 3.60 4.30
C ASP A 82 25.37 2.41 3.90
N LEU A 83 24.79 1.36 3.34
CA LEU A 83 25.54 0.19 2.84
C LEU A 83 26.52 0.61 1.74
N ARG A 84 26.09 1.43 0.78
CA ARG A 84 26.96 1.95 -0.30
C ARG A 84 28.10 2.81 0.23
N ARG A 85 27.83 3.63 1.24
CA ARG A 85 28.87 4.40 1.92
C ARG A 85 29.89 3.47 2.60
N GLN A 86 29.43 2.47 3.34
CA GLN A 86 30.29 1.48 3.99
C GLN A 86 31.13 0.70 2.98
N LEU A 87 30.53 0.23 1.88
CA LEU A 87 31.23 -0.44 0.79
C LEU A 87 32.30 0.44 0.16
N THR A 88 32.01 1.73 -0.05
CA THR A 88 32.98 2.68 -0.61
C THR A 88 34.17 2.87 0.33
N THR A 89 33.91 3.05 1.62
CA THR A 89 34.96 3.17 2.66
C THR A 89 35.80 1.89 2.73
N GLN A 90 35.18 0.72 2.76
CA GLN A 90 35.88 -0.56 2.80
C GLN A 90 36.73 -0.80 1.54
N ARG A 91 36.19 -0.51 0.35
CA ARG A 91 36.94 -0.64 -0.90
C ARG A 91 38.16 0.28 -0.94
N SER A 92 38.04 1.52 -0.45
CA SER A 92 39.17 2.45 -0.35
C SER A 92 40.22 1.94 0.63
N GLY A 93 39.81 1.57 1.85
CA GLY A 93 40.75 1.05 2.85
C GLY A 93 41.47 -0.22 2.39
N ARG A 94 40.77 -1.10 1.67
CA ARG A 94 41.39 -2.28 1.07
C ARG A 94 42.39 -1.93 -0.03
N ALA A 95 42.10 -0.96 -0.88
CA ALA A 95 43.04 -0.52 -1.91
C ALA A 95 44.35 0.00 -1.28
N ASP A 96 44.24 0.76 -0.18
CA ASP A 96 45.40 1.23 0.57
C ASP A 96 46.20 0.07 1.19
N MET A 97 45.52 -0.89 1.82
CA MET A 97 46.17 -2.10 2.37
C MET A 97 46.84 -2.96 1.29
N ALA A 98 46.21 -3.11 0.12
CA ALA A 98 46.78 -3.84 -1.00
C ALA A 98 48.04 -3.15 -1.55
N SER A 99 48.05 -1.82 -1.60
CA SER A 99 49.24 -1.05 -1.96
C SER A 99 50.38 -1.25 -0.95
N GLN A 100 50.07 -1.23 0.35
CA GLN A 100 51.07 -1.49 1.40
C GLN A 100 51.61 -2.91 1.32
N LEU A 101 50.76 -3.91 1.05
CA LEU A 101 51.19 -5.30 0.87
C LEU A 101 52.12 -5.42 -0.34
N ASN A 102 51.77 -4.84 -1.49
CA ASN A 102 52.63 -4.83 -2.67
C ASN A 102 54.00 -4.20 -2.39
N GLN A 103 54.04 -3.11 -1.63
CA GLN A 103 55.30 -2.46 -1.26
C GLN A 103 56.14 -3.29 -0.29
N CYS A 104 55.49 -3.96 0.68
CA CYS A 104 56.14 -4.91 1.58
C CYS A 104 56.73 -6.11 0.81
N GLU A 105 55.98 -6.67 -0.15
CA GLU A 105 56.43 -7.79 -0.99
C GLU A 105 57.58 -7.40 -1.93
N GLN A 106 57.54 -6.20 -2.51
CA GLN A 106 58.65 -5.67 -3.32
C GLN A 106 59.92 -5.50 -2.49
N THR A 107 59.78 -5.04 -1.24
CA THR A 107 60.91 -4.89 -0.32
C THR A 107 61.49 -6.26 0.06
N LEU A 108 60.65 -7.27 0.32
CA LEU A 108 61.09 -8.66 0.57
C LEU A 108 61.83 -9.27 -0.62
N ALA A 109 61.43 -8.94 -1.85
CA ALA A 109 62.06 -9.44 -3.07
C ALA A 109 63.40 -8.77 -3.38
N ALA A 110 63.73 -7.65 -2.71
CA ALA A 110 64.97 -6.92 -2.97
C ALA A 110 66.18 -7.67 -2.38
N PRO A 111 67.27 -7.86 -3.15
CA PRO A 111 68.44 -8.65 -2.73
C PRO A 111 69.27 -8.02 -1.58
N ALA A 112 68.92 -6.82 -1.12
CA ALA A 112 69.69 -6.04 -0.13
C ALA A 112 69.13 -6.10 1.31
N VAL A 113 68.06 -6.85 1.57
CA VAL A 113 67.48 -6.94 2.93
C VAL A 113 68.36 -7.82 3.81
N ALA A 114 68.88 -7.25 4.91
CA ALA A 114 69.66 -8.01 5.89
C ALA A 114 68.84 -9.14 6.52
N ASN A 115 69.47 -10.31 6.73
CA ASN A 115 68.81 -11.53 7.24
C ASN A 115 68.02 -11.30 8.53
N ASP A 116 68.49 -10.42 9.42
CA ASP A 116 67.83 -10.15 10.70
C ASP A 116 66.49 -9.43 10.57
N HIS A 117 66.26 -8.69 9.47
CA HIS A 117 65.03 -7.95 9.20
C HIS A 117 64.06 -8.69 8.27
N LEU A 118 64.50 -9.78 7.63
CA LEU A 118 63.67 -10.57 6.72
C LEU A 118 62.49 -11.22 7.46
N ALA A 119 62.75 -11.79 8.64
CA ALA A 119 61.71 -12.48 9.41
C ALA A 119 60.61 -11.53 9.89
N SER A 120 60.96 -10.32 10.35
CA SER A 120 59.98 -9.31 10.77
C SER A 120 59.15 -8.83 9.58
N LEU A 121 59.79 -8.46 8.47
CA LEU A 121 59.12 -7.99 7.26
C LEU A 121 58.19 -9.07 6.66
N GLN A 122 58.61 -10.34 6.68
CA GLN A 122 57.78 -11.45 6.21
C GLN A 122 56.56 -11.67 7.10
N ASN A 123 56.69 -11.47 8.42
CA ASN A 123 55.56 -11.53 9.34
C ASN A 123 54.58 -10.36 9.14
N GLU A 124 55.08 -9.16 8.87
CA GLU A 124 54.27 -7.97 8.54
C GLU A 124 53.45 -8.19 7.26
N CYS A 125 54.10 -8.59 6.15
CA CYS A 125 53.41 -8.94 4.91
C CYS A 125 52.32 -10.00 5.12
N ARG A 126 52.62 -11.07 5.89
CA ARG A 126 51.63 -12.10 6.24
C ARG A 126 50.48 -11.58 7.11
N ALA A 127 50.74 -10.60 7.97
CA ALA A 127 49.70 -9.94 8.74
C ALA A 127 48.79 -9.11 7.83
N LEU A 128 49.35 -8.27 6.96
CA LEU A 128 48.59 -7.49 5.97
C LEU A 128 47.74 -8.40 5.07
N ALA A 129 48.31 -9.49 4.55
CA ALA A 129 47.58 -10.44 3.71
C ALA A 129 46.44 -11.16 4.45
N ARG A 130 46.51 -11.30 5.78
CA ARG A 130 45.39 -11.81 6.59
C ARG A 130 44.31 -10.75 6.76
N THR A 131 44.68 -9.52 7.06
CA THR A 131 43.75 -8.40 7.20
C THR A 131 42.99 -8.13 5.91
N ILE A 132 43.65 -8.16 4.75
CA ILE A 132 42.99 -7.99 3.43
C ILE A 132 41.95 -9.09 3.20
N ARG A 133 42.30 -10.36 3.49
CA ARG A 133 41.35 -11.47 3.34
C ARG A 133 40.13 -11.34 4.25
N GLN A 134 40.32 -10.84 5.47
CA GLN A 134 39.21 -10.54 6.37
C GLN A 134 38.34 -9.40 5.81
N ALA A 135 38.96 -8.31 5.34
CA ALA A 135 38.24 -7.20 4.73
C ALA A 135 37.45 -7.62 3.46
N ASP A 136 37.98 -8.56 2.66
CA ASP A 136 37.26 -9.12 1.51
C ASP A 136 36.03 -9.91 1.93
N GLN A 137 36.11 -10.69 3.02
CA GLN A 137 34.94 -11.40 3.56
C GLN A 137 33.87 -10.42 4.05
N GLU A 138 34.28 -9.38 4.78
CA GLU A 138 33.37 -8.32 5.24
C GLU A 138 32.73 -7.58 4.06
N GLN A 139 33.50 -7.28 3.00
CA GLN A 139 32.97 -6.65 1.79
C GLN A 139 31.94 -7.55 1.11
N GLN A 140 32.20 -8.86 0.96
CA GLN A 140 31.25 -9.80 0.39
C GLN A 140 29.94 -9.85 1.18
N GLN A 141 30.01 -9.78 2.51
CA GLN A 141 28.82 -9.71 3.36
C GLN A 141 28.02 -8.42 3.13
N LEU A 142 28.71 -7.27 3.02
CA LEU A 142 28.06 -5.99 2.73
C LEU A 142 27.42 -5.98 1.33
N GLU A 143 28.06 -6.57 0.32
CA GLU A 143 27.52 -6.69 -1.05
C GLU A 143 26.29 -7.61 -1.09
N ALA A 144 26.30 -8.70 -0.32
CA ALA A 144 25.13 -9.55 -0.17
C ALA A 144 23.96 -8.81 0.49
N GLN A 145 24.24 -8.02 1.53
CA GLN A 145 23.24 -7.16 2.18
C GLN A 145 22.71 -6.08 1.23
N GLU A 146 23.58 -5.44 0.44
CA GLU A 146 23.16 -4.46 -0.58
C GLU A 146 22.20 -5.10 -1.58
N THR A 147 22.55 -6.28 -2.09
CA THR A 147 21.72 -7.04 -3.04
C THR A 147 20.34 -7.34 -2.45
N GLU A 148 20.29 -7.76 -1.19
CA GLU A 148 19.03 -8.04 -0.49
C GLU A 148 18.16 -6.78 -0.36
N VAL A 149 18.73 -5.66 0.08
CA VAL A 149 17.99 -4.38 0.19
C VAL A 149 17.49 -3.90 -1.18
N VAL A 150 18.29 -4.06 -2.23
CA VAL A 150 17.88 -3.73 -3.61
C VAL A 150 16.71 -4.60 -4.06
N ASN A 151 16.73 -5.90 -3.78
CA ASN A 151 15.64 -6.81 -4.12
C ASN A 151 14.35 -6.47 -3.35
N GLN A 152 14.47 -6.11 -2.07
CA GLN A 152 13.35 -5.66 -1.26
C GLN A 152 12.76 -4.35 -1.81
N LEU A 153 13.60 -3.40 -2.21
CA LEU A 153 13.15 -2.15 -2.83
C LEU A 153 12.42 -2.41 -4.16
N ALA A 154 12.94 -3.27 -5.02
CA ALA A 154 12.28 -3.66 -6.26
C ALA A 154 10.91 -4.32 -6.02
N THR A 155 10.81 -5.14 -4.97
CA THR A 155 9.53 -5.75 -4.54
C THR A 155 8.52 -4.68 -4.10
N GLU A 156 8.95 -3.68 -3.33
CA GLU A 156 8.08 -2.58 -2.92
C GLU A 156 7.68 -1.69 -4.11
N GLN A 157 8.57 -1.48 -5.09
CA GLN A 157 8.22 -0.79 -6.33
C GLN A 157 7.14 -1.53 -7.13
N SER A 158 7.23 -2.86 -7.25
CA SER A 158 6.17 -3.67 -7.88
C SER A 158 4.84 -3.53 -7.13
N ARG A 159 4.87 -3.57 -5.80
CA ARG A 159 3.67 -3.39 -4.96
C ARG A 159 3.06 -2.01 -5.12
N TRP A 160 3.88 -0.98 -5.35
CA TRP A 160 3.42 0.36 -5.68
C TRP A 160 2.73 0.34 -7.05
N VAL A 161 3.31 -0.22 -8.11
CA VAL A 161 2.61 -0.33 -9.42
C VAL A 161 1.22 -0.99 -9.28
N ASP A 162 1.13 -2.09 -8.52
CA ASP A 162 -0.14 -2.77 -8.23
C ASP A 162 -1.11 -1.90 -7.41
N PHE A 163 -0.60 -1.10 -6.48
CA PHE A 163 -1.41 -0.16 -5.71
C PHE A 163 -1.95 0.98 -6.58
N ASN A 164 -1.16 1.49 -7.52
CA ASN A 164 -1.60 2.55 -8.44
C ASN A 164 -2.75 2.09 -9.32
N SER A 165 -2.61 0.90 -9.92
CA SER A 165 -3.68 0.35 -10.77
C SER A 165 -5.00 0.15 -10.01
N ARG A 166 -4.95 -0.20 -8.72
CA ARG A 166 -6.14 -0.28 -7.86
C ARG A 166 -6.74 1.09 -7.53
N LEU A 167 -5.91 2.11 -7.38
CA LEU A 167 -6.38 3.49 -7.20
C LEU A 167 -7.08 3.99 -8.46
N ASP A 168 -6.47 3.79 -9.63
CA ASP A 168 -7.04 4.17 -10.93
C ASP A 168 -8.40 3.50 -11.15
N GLU A 169 -8.53 2.22 -10.78
CA GLU A 169 -9.80 1.49 -10.87
C GLU A 169 -10.87 2.08 -9.94
N ILE A 170 -10.50 2.48 -8.72
CA ILE A 170 -11.44 3.14 -7.79
C ILE A 170 -11.83 4.52 -8.32
N GLU A 171 -10.89 5.29 -8.85
CA GLU A 171 -11.16 6.58 -9.48
C GLU A 171 -12.11 6.44 -10.67
N ARG A 172 -11.91 5.41 -11.50
CA ARG A 172 -12.80 5.07 -12.61
C ARG A 172 -14.21 4.71 -12.14
N GLN A 173 -14.34 3.91 -11.08
CA GLN A 173 -15.64 3.57 -10.50
C GLN A 173 -16.35 4.80 -9.92
N LEU A 174 -15.60 5.78 -9.42
CA LEU A 174 -16.15 7.04 -8.90
C LEU A 174 -16.56 8.02 -10.00
N THR A 175 -15.88 8.01 -11.15
CA THR A 175 -16.11 8.94 -12.26
C THR A 175 -17.14 8.45 -13.29
N ILE A 176 -17.47 7.16 -13.34
CA ILE A 176 -18.53 6.60 -14.22
C ILE A 176 -19.96 6.96 -13.75
N ARG A 177 -20.10 7.83 -12.75
CA ARG A 177 -21.39 8.26 -12.19
C ARG A 177 -21.98 9.47 -12.92
#